data_AF-A0A834G4E7-F1
#
_entry.id   AF-A0A834G4E7-F1
#
_cell.length_a   1.000
_cell.length_b   1.000
_cell.length_c   1.000
_cell.angle_alpha   90.00
_cell.angle_beta   90.00
_cell.angle_gamma   90.00
#
_symmetry.space_group_name_H-M   'P 1'
#
loop_
_entity.id
_entity.type
_entity.pdbx_description
1 polymer ?
#
loop_
_entity_poly.entity_id
_entity_poly.type
_entity_poly.pdbx_seq_one_letter_code
_entity_poly.pdbx_strand_id
1 'polypeptide(L)'
;MSNTSKSVHILIFPYPAQGHMLPLLDLTHQLALHGLTLTILVTPQNLPTLNPLLSAHPSIKTLVLPLPHHPSLPAGVENIRDIGYSGNVPIINALGKLHDPITQWFKSHPNPPVALISDFFLGWTLHVASQLGIPRIAFYSSGAFFTSVLNFLLQNAKTVSSLPAVNFPDLPRSPCFAMEHLPSGFRVYRESEPDTEFLRVRDGFLGNTRSWGSIFNSFDGLEGEYLDHLRKEMGHGRVWGVGPLSLVGGDEAMGRVNPDQNSCGGVLSWLDGCPDGSVVYVCFGSQKLLKRDQMEALASGLECSGIRFVWVVKSVSAQQMADGYGVIPDGFEDRVSERGMVVKGWAPQVSILSHRAVGGFLSHCGWNSLLEGVVAGVMILAWPMEADQFVDARLLVEDMGAAVRVCEGADSVPDSVELARTIAESMSENTAQKVKAKELNDKAIEAVKVGGSSWKELEALVRELAQLGR
;
A
#
# COMPACT_ATOMS: atom_id res chain seq x y z
N MET A 1 -0.17 -36.27 -31.20
CA MET A 1 0.85 -35.94 -30.19
C MET A 1 0.42 -34.64 -29.53
N SER A 2 -0.22 -34.70 -28.36
CA SER A 2 -0.59 -33.47 -27.63
C SER A 2 0.70 -32.87 -27.06
N ASN A 3 1.09 -31.73 -27.60
CA ASN A 3 2.18 -30.95 -27.07
C ASN A 3 1.65 -30.26 -25.81
N THR A 4 1.60 -30.98 -24.67
CA THR A 4 1.28 -30.37 -23.38
C THR A 4 2.46 -29.49 -23.00
N SER A 5 2.43 -28.20 -23.38
CA SER A 5 3.38 -27.24 -22.83
C SER A 5 3.26 -27.30 -21.32
N LYS A 6 4.35 -27.60 -20.60
CA LYS A 6 4.34 -27.58 -19.14
C LYS A 6 3.90 -26.18 -18.71
N SER A 7 2.76 -26.10 -18.03
CA SER A 7 2.26 -24.83 -17.48
C SER A 7 3.27 -24.32 -16.44
N VAL A 8 3.66 -23.05 -16.56
CA VAL A 8 4.60 -22.40 -15.63
C VAL A 8 3.92 -22.30 -14.26
N HIS A 9 4.51 -22.97 -13.28
CA HIS A 9 4.04 -22.95 -11.90
C HIS A 9 4.81 -21.90 -11.10
N ILE A 10 4.12 -20.98 -10.43
CA ILE A 10 4.72 -19.90 -9.63
C ILE A 10 4.20 -19.98 -8.20
N LEU A 11 5.10 -19.81 -7.22
CA LEU A 11 4.73 -19.60 -5.83
C LEU A 11 4.54 -18.09 -5.59
N ILE A 12 3.41 -17.72 -5.02
CA ILE A 12 3.10 -16.36 -4.57
C ILE A 12 3.18 -16.34 -3.04
N PHE A 13 3.92 -15.39 -2.48
CA PHE A 13 4.06 -15.23 -1.03
C PHE A 13 3.77 -13.78 -0.60
N PRO A 14 2.52 -13.46 -0.22
CA PRO A 14 2.16 -12.16 0.34
C PRO A 14 2.60 -11.99 1.80
N TYR A 15 2.91 -10.74 2.17
CA TYR A 15 3.14 -10.35 3.56
C TYR A 15 1.79 -10.13 4.28
N PRO A 16 1.60 -10.60 5.53
CA PRO A 16 0.29 -10.60 6.20
C PRO A 16 -0.10 -9.22 6.76
N ALA A 17 -0.34 -8.29 5.85
CA ALA A 17 -0.91 -6.97 6.09
C ALA A 17 -1.81 -6.61 4.90
N GLN A 18 -2.98 -5.99 5.13
CA GLN A 18 -3.96 -5.75 4.06
C GLN A 18 -3.37 -4.92 2.92
N GLY A 19 -2.52 -3.94 3.25
CA GLY A 19 -1.86 -3.10 2.26
C GLY A 19 -0.82 -3.82 1.38
N HIS A 20 -0.45 -5.05 1.74
CA HIS A 20 0.51 -5.88 1.01
C HIS A 20 -0.21 -7.04 0.31
N MET A 21 -1.09 -7.74 1.04
CA MET A 21 -1.84 -8.90 0.54
C MET A 21 -2.71 -8.50 -0.66
N LEU A 22 -3.60 -7.52 -0.48
CA LEU A 22 -4.61 -7.19 -1.49
C LEU A 22 -4.02 -6.87 -2.86
N PRO A 23 -3.03 -5.95 -3.00
CA PRO A 23 -2.47 -5.67 -4.33
C PRO A 23 -1.71 -6.85 -4.93
N LEU A 24 -1.07 -7.72 -4.12
CA LEU A 24 -0.44 -8.93 -4.66
C LEU A 24 -1.49 -9.98 -5.09
N LEU A 25 -2.64 -10.04 -4.42
CA LEU A 25 -3.76 -10.89 -4.84
C LEU A 25 -4.41 -10.36 -6.13
N ASP A 26 -4.48 -9.05 -6.32
CA ASP A 26 -4.94 -8.43 -7.57
C ASP A 26 -3.97 -8.78 -8.72
N LEU A 27 -2.65 -8.71 -8.50
CA LEU A 27 -1.67 -9.23 -9.48
C LEU A 27 -1.86 -10.73 -9.73
N THR A 28 -2.08 -11.52 -8.68
CA THR A 28 -2.27 -12.97 -8.79
C THR A 28 -3.48 -13.32 -9.64
N HIS A 29 -4.58 -12.56 -9.49
CA HIS A 29 -5.75 -12.67 -10.35
C HIS A 29 -5.39 -12.43 -11.82
N GLN A 30 -4.63 -11.38 -12.11
CA GLN A 30 -4.17 -11.09 -13.48
C GLN A 30 -3.28 -12.21 -14.04
N LEU A 31 -2.34 -12.74 -13.26
CA LEU A 31 -1.50 -13.87 -13.68
C LEU A 31 -2.32 -15.14 -13.95
N ALA A 32 -3.38 -15.37 -13.17
CA ALA A 32 -4.29 -16.50 -13.35
C ALA A 32 -5.11 -16.38 -14.65
N LEU A 33 -5.58 -15.18 -14.98
CA LEU A 33 -6.27 -14.90 -16.26
C LEU A 33 -5.37 -15.19 -17.48
N HIS A 34 -4.05 -15.05 -17.33
CA HIS A 34 -3.07 -15.38 -18.37
C HIS A 34 -2.68 -16.87 -18.38
N GLY A 35 -3.37 -17.72 -17.63
CA GLY A 35 -3.21 -19.18 -17.66
C GLY A 35 -2.01 -19.72 -16.91
N LEU A 36 -1.37 -18.91 -16.05
CA LEU A 36 -0.28 -19.39 -15.19
C LEU A 36 -0.81 -20.30 -14.08
N THR A 37 -0.05 -21.33 -13.72
CA THR A 37 -0.36 -22.17 -12.56
C THR A 37 0.20 -21.50 -11.30
N LEU A 38 -0.64 -21.28 -10.29
CA LEU A 38 -0.27 -20.50 -9.12
C LEU A 38 -0.54 -21.28 -7.83
N THR A 39 0.40 -21.22 -6.90
CA THR A 39 0.20 -21.60 -5.50
C THR A 39 0.43 -20.38 -4.63
N ILE A 40 -0.46 -20.10 -3.67
CA ILE A 40 -0.31 -19.01 -2.71
C ILE A 40 0.11 -19.58 -1.35
N LEU A 41 1.26 -19.15 -0.85
CA LEU A 41 1.67 -19.43 0.53
C LEU A 41 0.93 -18.48 1.47
N VAL A 42 0.27 -19.03 2.48
CA VAL A 42 -0.48 -18.23 3.46
C VAL A 42 -0.44 -18.89 4.84
N THR A 43 -0.57 -18.09 5.90
CA THR A 43 -0.72 -18.61 7.26
C THR A 43 -2.20 -18.84 7.60
N PRO A 44 -2.54 -19.73 8.56
CA PRO A 44 -3.91 -20.13 8.83
C PRO A 44 -4.92 -18.98 9.05
N GLN A 45 -4.56 -17.94 9.82
CA GLN A 45 -5.47 -16.83 10.12
C GLN A 45 -5.65 -15.87 8.93
N ASN A 46 -4.72 -15.90 7.97
CA ASN A 46 -4.78 -15.07 6.77
C ASN A 46 -5.45 -15.78 5.58
N LEU A 47 -5.70 -17.09 5.68
CA LEU A 47 -6.33 -17.90 4.62
C LEU A 47 -7.71 -17.36 4.17
N PRO A 48 -8.61 -16.90 5.06
CA PRO A 48 -9.92 -16.39 4.63
C PRO A 48 -9.84 -15.17 3.69
N THR A 49 -8.76 -14.40 3.75
CA THR A 49 -8.51 -13.25 2.85
C THR A 49 -8.40 -13.70 1.39
N LEU A 50 -8.08 -14.96 1.13
CA LEU A 50 -7.97 -15.51 -0.23
C LEU A 50 -9.32 -15.91 -0.84
N ASN A 51 -10.41 -15.97 -0.05
CA ASN A 51 -11.69 -16.50 -0.50
C ASN A 51 -12.23 -15.89 -1.80
N PRO A 52 -12.20 -14.55 -2.02
CA PRO A 52 -12.64 -13.96 -3.29
C PRO A 52 -11.83 -14.48 -4.48
N LEU A 53 -10.51 -14.56 -4.34
CA LEU A 53 -9.60 -15.02 -5.39
C LEU A 53 -9.77 -16.51 -5.69
N LEU A 54 -9.86 -17.35 -4.67
CA LEU A 54 -10.06 -18.79 -4.84
C LEU A 54 -11.44 -19.12 -5.43
N SER A 55 -12.44 -18.27 -5.17
CA SER A 55 -13.77 -18.39 -5.79
C SER A 55 -13.73 -18.04 -7.27
N ALA A 56 -13.02 -16.97 -7.64
CA ALA A 56 -12.82 -16.58 -9.04
C ALA A 56 -11.94 -17.56 -9.81
N HIS A 57 -10.93 -18.14 -9.15
CA HIS A 57 -9.93 -19.03 -9.76
C HIS A 57 -9.71 -20.32 -8.95
N PRO A 58 -10.59 -21.33 -9.06
CA PRO A 58 -10.49 -22.60 -8.31
C PRO A 58 -9.25 -23.45 -8.66
N SER A 59 -8.56 -23.12 -9.75
CA SER A 59 -7.31 -23.74 -10.17
C SER A 59 -6.13 -23.36 -9.26
N ILE A 60 -6.17 -22.18 -8.63
CA ILE A 60 -5.15 -21.70 -7.69
C ILE A 60 -5.11 -22.63 -6.47
N LYS A 61 -3.90 -23.01 -6.08
CA LYS A 61 -3.68 -23.84 -4.88
C LYS A 61 -3.18 -22.99 -3.72
N THR A 62 -3.34 -23.50 -2.51
CA THR A 62 -2.83 -22.87 -1.30
C THR A 62 -1.78 -23.77 -0.65
N LEU A 63 -0.71 -23.15 -0.16
CA LEU A 63 0.28 -23.76 0.72
C LEU A 63 0.11 -23.12 2.09
N VAL A 64 -0.61 -23.81 2.97
CA VAL A 64 -0.88 -23.31 4.32
C VAL A 64 0.23 -23.75 5.27
N LEU A 65 1.03 -22.81 5.75
CA LEU A 65 2.10 -23.06 6.72
C LEU A 65 1.84 -22.26 8.00
N PRO A 66 1.95 -22.87 9.20
CA PRO A 66 1.74 -22.16 10.45
C PRO A 66 2.80 -21.07 10.63
N LEU A 67 2.40 -19.91 11.18
CA LEU A 67 3.36 -18.88 11.54
C LEU A 67 4.30 -19.42 12.65
N PRO A 68 5.62 -19.46 12.43
CA PRO A 68 6.54 -19.92 13.46
C PRO A 68 6.53 -19.02 14.69
N HIS A 69 6.67 -19.60 15.88
CA HIS A 69 6.65 -18.84 17.14
C HIS A 69 7.74 -17.75 17.18
N HIS A 70 7.39 -16.61 17.79
CA HIS A 70 8.28 -15.50 18.09
C HIS A 70 7.96 -14.96 19.49
N PRO A 71 8.97 -14.71 20.36
CA PRO A 71 8.72 -14.27 21.74
C PRO A 71 7.95 -12.94 21.84
N SER A 72 8.17 -12.04 20.87
CA SER A 72 7.48 -10.74 20.79
C SER A 72 6.11 -10.78 20.11
N LEU A 73 5.58 -11.95 19.74
CA LEU A 73 4.26 -12.09 19.12
C LEU A 73 3.27 -12.76 20.08
N PRO A 74 2.07 -12.18 20.28
CA PRO A 74 1.01 -12.86 21.00
C PRO A 74 0.58 -14.15 20.28
N ALA A 75 0.13 -15.14 21.05
CA ALA A 75 -0.36 -16.40 20.49
C ALA A 75 -1.57 -16.17 19.58
N GLY A 76 -1.54 -16.77 18.38
CA GLY A 76 -2.63 -16.70 17.40
C GLY A 76 -2.68 -15.41 16.57
N VAL A 77 -1.80 -14.45 16.82
CA VAL A 77 -1.71 -13.22 16.01
C VAL A 77 -0.79 -13.45 14.82
N GLU A 78 -1.34 -13.36 13.61
CA GLU A 78 -0.60 -13.58 12.37
C GLU A 78 -0.72 -12.42 11.37
N ASN A 79 -1.46 -11.37 11.68
CA ASN A 79 -1.69 -10.23 10.80
C ASN A 79 -1.32 -8.91 11.49
N ILE A 80 -0.73 -7.98 10.74
CA ILE A 80 -0.31 -6.68 11.25
C ILE A 80 -1.48 -5.84 11.78
N ARG A 81 -2.70 -6.01 11.26
CA ARG A 81 -3.89 -5.31 11.78
C ARG A 81 -4.11 -5.57 13.28
N ASP A 82 -3.74 -6.76 13.76
CA ASP A 82 -4.08 -7.20 15.11
C ASP A 82 -2.96 -6.89 16.14
N ILE A 83 -1.78 -6.47 15.68
CA ILE A 83 -0.61 -6.13 16.53
C ILE A 83 -0.07 -4.71 16.29
N GLY A 84 -0.43 -4.08 15.16
CA GLY A 84 0.07 -2.77 14.75
C GLY A 84 1.49 -2.79 14.20
N TYR A 85 2.01 -1.59 13.92
CA TYR A 85 3.27 -1.38 13.20
C TYR A 85 4.49 -2.01 13.88
N SER A 86 4.51 -2.10 15.22
CA SER A 86 5.59 -2.73 15.99
C SER A 86 5.72 -4.23 15.73
N GLY A 87 4.66 -4.88 15.23
CA GLY A 87 4.68 -6.30 14.88
C GLY A 87 5.46 -6.64 13.61
N ASN A 88 5.85 -5.64 12.80
CA ASN A 88 6.49 -5.91 11.50
C ASN A 88 7.79 -6.71 11.63
N VAL A 89 8.72 -6.28 12.50
CA VAL A 89 10.01 -6.95 12.67
C VAL A 89 9.85 -8.38 13.24
N PRO A 90 9.06 -8.60 14.29
CA PRO A 90 8.76 -9.95 14.78
C PRO A 90 8.11 -10.86 13.72
N ILE A 91 7.12 -10.37 12.95
CA ILE A 91 6.46 -11.17 11.91
C ILE A 91 7.43 -11.53 10.79
N ILE A 92 8.27 -10.60 10.32
CA ILE A 92 9.26 -10.91 9.27
C ILE A 92 10.25 -11.98 9.75
N ASN A 93 10.73 -11.87 10.98
CA ASN A 93 11.65 -12.86 11.56
C ASN A 93 10.99 -14.21 11.81
N ALA A 94 9.72 -14.22 12.23
CA ALA A 94 8.91 -15.43 12.36
C ALA A 94 8.75 -16.13 11.00
N LEU A 95 8.31 -15.40 9.97
CA LEU A 95 8.16 -15.92 8.61
C LEU A 95 9.49 -16.40 8.02
N GLY A 96 10.61 -15.76 8.36
CA GLY A 96 11.96 -16.21 7.95
C GLY A 96 12.29 -17.64 8.37
N LYS A 97 11.67 -18.15 9.46
CA LYS A 97 11.82 -19.56 9.89
C LYS A 97 11.08 -20.55 8.98
N LEU A 98 10.27 -20.09 8.03
CA LEU A 98 9.65 -20.92 6.99
C LEU A 98 10.60 -21.29 5.85
N HIS A 99 11.86 -20.83 5.88
CA HIS A 99 12.89 -21.19 4.91
C HIS A 99 12.97 -22.70 4.61
N ASP A 100 13.14 -23.52 5.65
CA ASP A 100 13.28 -24.97 5.50
C ASP A 100 11.95 -25.65 5.12
N PRO A 101 10.80 -25.33 5.76
CA PRO A 101 9.49 -25.82 5.32
C PRO A 101 9.20 -25.56 3.84
N ILE A 102 9.48 -24.36 3.33
CA ILE A 102 9.28 -24.02 1.92
C ILE A 102 10.22 -24.87 1.05
N THR A 103 11.51 -24.92 1.38
CA THR A 103 12.49 -25.70 0.63
C THR A 103 12.13 -27.19 0.57
N GLN A 104 11.65 -27.76 1.68
CA GLN A 104 11.21 -29.16 1.74
C GLN A 104 9.94 -29.39 0.89
N TRP A 105 9.00 -28.44 0.90
CA TRP A 105 7.82 -28.48 0.05
C TRP A 105 8.20 -28.47 -1.43
N PHE A 106 9.09 -27.58 -1.88
CA PHE A 106 9.60 -27.57 -3.26
C PHE A 106 10.21 -28.92 -3.67
N LYS A 107 11.06 -29.51 -2.82
CA LYS A 107 11.73 -30.80 -3.12
C LYS A 107 10.77 -31.99 -3.21
N SER A 108 9.64 -31.94 -2.51
CA SER A 108 8.64 -33.02 -2.49
C SER A 108 7.47 -32.80 -3.44
N HIS A 109 7.35 -31.62 -4.04
CA HIS A 109 6.25 -31.29 -4.93
C HIS A 109 6.41 -32.01 -6.29
N PRO A 110 5.39 -32.76 -6.78
CA PRO A 110 5.45 -33.40 -8.10
C PRO A 110 5.64 -32.46 -9.30
N ASN A 111 5.25 -31.19 -9.16
CA ASN A 111 5.46 -30.14 -10.17
C ASN A 111 5.87 -28.85 -9.44
N PRO A 112 7.13 -28.74 -9.00
CA PRO A 112 7.56 -27.62 -8.16
C PRO A 112 7.46 -26.31 -8.94
N PRO A 113 7.20 -25.18 -8.26
CA PRO A 113 7.25 -23.88 -8.91
C PRO A 113 8.62 -23.59 -9.52
N VAL A 114 8.62 -22.88 -10.64
CA VAL A 114 9.84 -22.44 -11.36
C VAL A 114 10.23 -21.01 -11.03
N ALA A 115 9.41 -20.29 -10.25
CA ALA A 115 9.66 -18.93 -9.80
C ALA A 115 8.94 -18.65 -8.47
N LEU A 116 9.43 -17.65 -7.75
CA LEU A 116 8.83 -17.12 -6.53
C LEU A 116 8.54 -15.63 -6.69
N ILE A 117 7.28 -15.22 -6.56
CA ILE A 117 6.89 -13.82 -6.40
C ILE A 117 6.56 -13.60 -4.93
N SER A 118 7.31 -12.71 -4.27
CA SER A 118 7.12 -12.43 -2.85
C SER A 118 7.09 -10.94 -2.58
N ASP A 119 6.31 -10.54 -1.59
CA ASP A 119 6.32 -9.17 -1.09
C ASP A 119 7.73 -8.70 -0.67
N PHE A 120 8.01 -7.41 -0.82
CA PHE A 120 9.31 -6.82 -0.51
C PHE A 120 9.70 -6.89 0.98
N PHE A 121 8.74 -7.02 1.92
CA PHE A 121 9.03 -7.32 3.33
C PHE A 121 9.59 -8.73 3.55
N LEU A 122 9.38 -9.62 2.56
CA LEU A 122 9.86 -11.00 2.55
C LEU A 122 11.16 -11.13 1.75
N GLY A 123 12.01 -10.11 1.78
CA GLY A 123 13.32 -10.06 1.12
C GLY A 123 14.21 -11.27 1.36
N TRP A 124 14.12 -11.87 2.55
CA TRP A 124 14.84 -13.08 2.94
C TRP A 124 14.54 -14.29 2.04
N THR A 125 13.40 -14.30 1.36
CA THR A 125 13.03 -15.38 0.42
C THR A 125 13.93 -15.44 -0.82
N LEU A 126 14.77 -14.43 -1.04
CA LEU A 126 15.85 -14.50 -2.03
C LEU A 126 16.79 -15.68 -1.74
N HIS A 127 17.07 -15.96 -0.47
CA HIS A 127 17.92 -17.08 -0.07
C HIS A 127 17.27 -18.43 -0.41
N VAL A 128 15.96 -18.56 -0.19
CA VAL A 128 15.18 -19.76 -0.57
C VAL A 128 15.26 -19.97 -2.08
N ALA A 129 14.97 -18.92 -2.86
CA ALA A 129 15.02 -18.97 -4.33
C ALA A 129 16.43 -19.34 -4.84
N SER A 130 17.48 -18.77 -4.21
CA SER A 130 18.87 -19.03 -4.58
C SER A 130 19.28 -20.48 -4.29
N GLN A 131 18.86 -21.03 -3.14
CA GLN A 131 19.10 -22.43 -2.80
C GLN A 131 18.39 -23.40 -3.73
N LEU A 132 17.19 -23.03 -4.20
CA LEU A 132 16.39 -23.83 -5.13
C LEU A 132 16.81 -23.63 -6.60
N GLY A 133 17.65 -22.64 -6.89
CA GLY A 133 18.08 -22.32 -8.26
C GLY A 133 16.98 -21.71 -9.13
N ILE A 134 16.01 -21.01 -8.54
CA ILE A 134 14.88 -20.38 -9.24
C ILE A 134 14.94 -18.84 -9.11
N PRO A 135 14.39 -18.08 -10.07
CA PRO A 135 14.25 -16.63 -9.93
C PRO A 135 13.27 -16.25 -8.83
N ARG A 136 13.67 -15.26 -8.03
CA ARG A 136 12.77 -14.48 -7.17
C ARG A 136 12.41 -13.17 -7.86
N ILE A 137 11.14 -12.80 -7.81
CA ILE A 137 10.63 -11.51 -8.23
C ILE A 137 10.09 -10.79 -6.99
N ALA A 138 10.58 -9.57 -6.73
CA ALA A 138 10.08 -8.75 -5.63
C ALA A 138 8.80 -8.02 -6.07
N PHE A 139 7.75 -8.15 -5.28
CA PHE A 139 6.53 -7.35 -5.44
C PHE A 139 6.54 -6.19 -4.47
N TYR A 140 6.34 -4.99 -5.00
CA TYR A 140 6.26 -3.75 -4.24
C TYR A 140 4.81 -3.24 -4.24
N SER A 141 4.20 -3.28 -3.06
CA SER A 141 2.93 -2.62 -2.74
C SER A 141 3.12 -1.16 -2.33
N SER A 142 4.26 -0.57 -2.68
CA SER A 142 4.69 0.81 -2.44
C SER A 142 5.22 1.43 -3.74
N GLY A 143 5.50 2.73 -3.72
CA GLY A 143 5.98 3.47 -4.88
C GLY A 143 7.43 3.13 -5.29
N ALA A 144 7.72 3.31 -6.58
CA ALA A 144 9.07 3.26 -7.14
C ALA A 144 9.97 4.37 -6.58
N PHE A 145 9.40 5.56 -6.32
CA PHE A 145 10.11 6.66 -5.69
C PHE A 145 10.57 6.30 -4.27
N PHE A 146 9.65 5.81 -3.44
CA PHE A 146 9.97 5.30 -2.10
C PHE A 146 11.05 4.22 -2.15
N THR A 147 10.95 3.28 -3.09
CA THR A 147 11.94 2.20 -3.23
C THR A 147 13.34 2.74 -3.55
N SER A 148 13.43 3.74 -4.42
CA SER A 148 14.70 4.39 -4.76
C SER A 148 15.31 5.12 -3.55
N VAL A 149 14.47 5.83 -2.78
CA VAL A 149 14.87 6.48 -1.51
C VAL A 149 15.36 5.43 -0.50
N LEU A 150 14.60 4.35 -0.30
CA LEU A 150 14.94 3.31 0.66
C LEU A 150 16.25 2.61 0.29
N ASN A 151 16.46 2.26 -0.98
CA ASN A 151 17.69 1.63 -1.46
C ASN A 151 18.91 2.50 -1.15
N PHE A 152 18.85 3.78 -1.50
CA PHE A 152 19.93 4.73 -1.21
C PHE A 152 20.22 4.81 0.30
N LEU A 153 19.19 4.92 1.13
CA LEU A 153 19.35 5.01 2.59
C LEU A 153 19.98 3.75 3.18
N LEU A 154 19.55 2.57 2.75
CA LEU A 154 20.08 1.30 3.26
C LEU A 154 21.54 1.07 2.85
N GLN A 155 21.93 1.46 1.63
CA GLN A 155 23.31 1.37 1.16
C GLN A 155 24.24 2.38 1.85
N ASN A 156 23.71 3.56 2.20
CA ASN A 156 24.48 4.66 2.78
C ASN A 156 24.18 4.91 4.27
N ALA A 157 23.63 3.90 4.97
CA ALA A 157 23.05 4.04 6.30
C ALA A 157 23.97 4.75 7.31
N LYS A 158 25.25 4.40 7.31
CA LYS A 158 26.25 4.99 8.23
C LYS A 158 26.49 6.48 7.96
N THR A 159 26.51 6.88 6.70
CA THR A 159 26.81 8.25 6.27
C THR A 159 25.62 9.18 6.49
N VAL A 160 24.40 8.70 6.22
CA VAL A 160 23.19 9.52 6.30
C VAL A 160 22.63 9.66 7.72
N SER A 161 22.98 8.73 8.62
CA SER A 161 22.39 8.65 9.97
C SER A 161 22.65 9.86 10.87
N SER A 162 23.70 10.64 10.60
CA SER A 162 24.08 11.83 11.38
C SER A 162 23.65 13.14 10.73
N LEU A 163 22.97 13.12 9.59
CA LEU A 163 22.56 14.32 8.87
C LEU A 163 21.17 14.79 9.34
N PRO A 164 20.93 16.10 9.45
CA PRO A 164 19.60 16.63 9.77
C PRO A 164 18.61 16.46 8.60
N ALA A 165 19.14 16.42 7.37
CA ALA A 165 18.40 16.17 6.15
C ALA A 165 19.28 15.40 5.16
N VAL A 166 18.65 14.58 4.32
CA VAL A 166 19.33 13.74 3.33
C VAL A 166 18.94 14.18 1.93
N ASN A 167 19.94 14.47 1.10
CA ASN A 167 19.78 14.82 -0.30
C ASN A 167 19.96 13.57 -1.17
N PHE A 168 19.17 13.48 -2.24
CA PHE A 168 19.17 12.37 -3.19
C PHE A 168 19.47 12.88 -4.60
N PRO A 169 20.70 13.36 -4.87
CA PRO A 169 21.01 14.10 -6.10
C PRO A 169 20.82 13.25 -7.37
N ASP A 170 21.04 11.94 -7.29
CA ASP A 170 20.95 11.00 -8.41
C ASP A 170 19.53 10.50 -8.69
N LEU A 171 18.57 10.78 -7.79
CA LEU A 171 17.16 10.48 -8.04
C LEU A 171 16.54 11.55 -8.95
N PRO A 172 15.50 11.21 -9.74
CA PRO A 172 14.72 12.20 -10.45
C PRO A 172 14.33 13.37 -9.54
N ARG A 173 14.49 14.60 -10.04
CA ARG A 173 14.15 15.85 -9.34
C ARG A 173 14.94 16.14 -8.05
N SER A 174 15.99 15.36 -7.78
CA SER A 174 16.97 15.57 -6.71
C SER A 174 16.34 15.94 -5.34
N PRO A 175 15.45 15.08 -4.79
CA PRO A 175 14.69 15.40 -3.59
C PRO A 175 15.58 15.50 -2.34
N CYS A 176 15.06 16.19 -1.33
CA CYS A 176 15.66 16.35 -0.01
C CYS A 176 14.62 16.14 1.08
N PHE A 177 14.93 15.30 2.06
CA PHE A 177 14.02 15.00 3.17
C PHE A 177 14.71 15.29 4.50
N ALA A 178 13.99 15.95 5.41
CA ALA A 178 14.36 16.02 6.81
C ALA A 178 14.42 14.60 7.40
N MET A 179 15.27 14.39 8.42
CA MET A 179 15.49 13.06 9.01
C MET A 179 14.17 12.42 9.51
N GLU A 180 13.28 13.22 10.08
CA GLU A 180 11.95 12.86 10.58
C GLU A 180 10.91 12.61 9.48
N HIS A 181 11.24 12.87 8.21
CA HIS A 181 10.41 12.55 7.03
C HIS A 181 10.95 11.37 6.23
N LEU A 182 12.14 10.87 6.56
CA LEU A 182 12.67 9.64 5.95
C LEU A 182 11.82 8.43 6.35
N PRO A 183 11.75 7.38 5.51
CA PRO A 183 10.86 6.27 5.78
C PRO A 183 11.07 5.62 7.15
N SER A 184 9.98 5.32 7.86
CA SER A 184 10.07 4.82 9.24
C SER A 184 10.82 3.50 9.34
N GLY A 185 10.79 2.65 8.32
CA GLY A 185 11.63 1.45 8.24
C GLY A 185 13.10 1.80 8.50
N PHE A 186 13.66 2.73 7.73
CA PHE A 186 15.05 3.18 7.89
C PHE A 186 15.32 3.77 9.28
N ARG A 187 14.43 4.64 9.79
CA ARG A 187 14.63 5.31 11.08
C ARG A 187 14.66 4.32 12.26
N VAL A 188 13.73 3.36 12.26
CA VAL A 188 13.64 2.33 13.29
C VAL A 188 14.85 1.39 13.24
N TYR A 189 15.32 1.01 12.03
CA TYR A 189 16.55 0.20 11.90
C TYR A 189 17.77 0.90 12.49
N ARG A 190 17.91 2.21 12.25
CA ARG A 190 19.01 3.02 12.80
C ARG A 190 19.02 3.05 14.33
N GLU A 191 17.85 3.21 14.95
CA GLU A 191 17.72 3.27 16.42
C GLU A 191 17.98 1.94 17.12
N SER A 192 17.97 0.83 16.36
CA SER A 192 18.02 -0.53 16.90
C SER A 192 19.36 -1.25 16.69
N GLU A 193 20.40 -0.65 16.08
CA GLU A 193 21.71 -1.30 15.98
C GLU A 193 22.34 -1.46 17.39
N PRO A 194 22.76 -2.67 17.82
CA PRO A 194 23.17 -3.83 17.01
C PRO A 194 22.18 -5.04 17.00
N ASP A 195 20.87 -4.82 17.14
CA ASP A 195 19.88 -5.90 17.20
C ASP A 195 19.87 -6.76 15.92
N THR A 196 20.11 -8.07 16.12
CA THR A 196 20.22 -9.06 15.05
C THR A 196 18.93 -9.25 14.23
N GLU A 197 17.75 -9.02 14.82
CA GLU A 197 16.47 -9.14 14.11
C GLU A 197 16.29 -8.00 13.12
N PHE A 198 16.66 -6.78 13.51
CA PHE A 198 16.63 -5.60 12.64
C PHE A 198 17.66 -5.71 11.51
N LEU A 199 18.85 -6.24 11.79
CA LEU A 199 19.86 -6.51 10.75
C LEU A 199 19.36 -7.50 9.70
N ARG A 200 18.66 -8.57 10.11
CA ARG A 200 18.07 -9.54 9.16
C ARG A 200 17.01 -8.92 8.27
N VAL A 201 16.15 -8.05 8.83
CA VAL A 201 15.15 -7.35 8.02
C VAL A 201 15.80 -6.39 7.04
N ARG A 202 16.83 -5.65 7.49
CA ARG A 202 17.64 -4.77 6.64
C ARG A 202 18.26 -5.53 5.47
N ASP A 203 18.88 -6.68 5.74
CA ASP A 203 19.49 -7.54 4.73
C ASP A 203 18.45 -8.09 3.75
N GLY A 204 17.22 -8.35 4.23
CA GLY A 204 16.07 -8.67 3.41
C GLY A 204 15.74 -7.54 2.42
N PHE A 205 15.63 -6.30 2.89
CA PHE A 205 15.37 -5.15 2.01
C PHE A 205 16.46 -4.95 0.96
N LEU A 206 17.74 -5.05 1.35
CA LEU A 206 18.86 -5.07 0.41
C LEU A 206 18.78 -6.24 -0.56
N GLY A 207 18.28 -7.40 -0.11
CA GLY A 207 17.95 -8.56 -0.94
C GLY A 207 16.99 -8.25 -2.09
N ASN A 208 16.04 -7.33 -1.93
CA ASN A 208 15.10 -7.02 -3.00
C ASN A 208 15.77 -6.46 -4.26
N THR A 209 16.84 -5.67 -4.10
CA THR A 209 17.62 -5.12 -5.23
C THR A 209 18.36 -6.19 -6.04
N ARG A 210 18.54 -7.39 -5.47
CA ARG A 210 19.21 -8.54 -6.09
C ARG A 210 18.23 -9.58 -6.64
N SER A 211 16.93 -9.31 -6.56
CA SER A 211 15.90 -10.14 -7.18
C SER A 211 16.09 -10.18 -8.70
N TRP A 212 15.61 -11.26 -9.33
CA TRP A 212 15.66 -11.39 -10.79
C TRP A 212 14.88 -10.29 -11.51
N GLY A 213 13.79 -9.81 -10.91
CA GLY A 213 13.05 -8.65 -11.35
C GLY A 213 12.19 -8.05 -10.23
N SER A 214 11.55 -6.92 -10.52
CA SER A 214 10.70 -6.20 -9.57
C SER A 214 9.39 -5.76 -10.23
N ILE A 215 8.28 -5.95 -9.51
CA ILE A 215 6.94 -5.58 -9.95
C ILE A 215 6.41 -4.51 -9.01
N PHE A 216 5.95 -3.39 -9.58
CA PHE A 216 5.39 -2.27 -8.85
C PHE A 216 3.91 -2.15 -9.15
N ASN A 217 3.08 -2.01 -8.11
CA ASN A 217 1.71 -1.52 -8.26
C ASN A 217 1.76 0.01 -8.47
N SER A 218 2.25 0.42 -9.64
CA SER A 218 2.39 1.81 -10.08
C SER A 218 2.35 1.87 -11.60
N PHE A 219 2.28 3.06 -12.19
CA PHE A 219 2.18 3.25 -13.63
C PHE A 219 3.05 4.41 -14.11
N ASP A 220 3.38 4.37 -15.40
CA ASP A 220 4.29 5.33 -16.05
C ASP A 220 3.86 6.79 -15.87
N GLY A 221 2.57 7.08 -15.99
CA GLY A 221 2.02 8.42 -15.82
C GLY A 221 2.16 9.01 -14.41
N LEU A 222 2.49 8.20 -13.40
CA LEU A 222 2.69 8.60 -12.00
C LEU A 222 4.17 8.55 -11.59
N GLU A 223 4.89 7.48 -11.93
CA GLU A 223 6.27 7.25 -11.46
C GLU A 223 7.26 6.84 -12.57
N GLY A 224 6.98 7.12 -13.85
CA GLY A 224 7.81 6.70 -14.99
C GLY A 224 9.30 7.02 -14.84
N GLU A 225 9.63 8.25 -14.40
CA GLU A 225 11.03 8.68 -14.17
C GLU A 225 11.74 7.83 -13.09
N TYR A 226 11.01 7.42 -12.05
CA TYR A 226 11.53 6.59 -10.95
C TYR A 226 11.62 5.12 -11.34
N LEU A 227 10.67 4.60 -12.13
CA LEU A 227 10.77 3.26 -12.72
C LEU A 227 12.00 3.14 -13.64
N ASP A 228 12.25 4.15 -14.47
CA ASP A 228 13.45 4.22 -15.31
C ASP A 228 14.74 4.36 -14.51
N HIS A 229 14.72 5.11 -13.41
CA HIS A 229 15.84 5.17 -12.48
C HIS A 229 16.17 3.76 -11.93
N LEU A 230 15.16 3.03 -11.45
CA LEU A 230 15.35 1.67 -10.93
C LEU A 230 15.87 0.69 -12.00
N ARG A 231 15.42 0.80 -13.26
CA ARG A 231 15.96 -0.01 -14.37
C ARG A 231 17.47 0.22 -14.57
N LYS A 232 17.92 1.48 -14.44
CA LYS A 232 19.33 1.85 -14.53
C LYS A 232 20.11 1.36 -13.30
N GLU A 233 19.57 1.58 -12.10
CA GLU A 233 20.19 1.15 -10.83
C GLU A 233 20.38 -0.37 -10.78
N MET A 234 19.37 -1.14 -11.21
CA MET A 234 19.43 -2.61 -11.24
C MET A 234 20.26 -3.16 -12.41
N GLY A 235 20.60 -2.34 -13.39
CA GLY A 235 21.36 -2.76 -14.58
C GLY A 235 20.59 -3.67 -15.55
N HIS A 236 19.25 -3.73 -15.46
CA HIS A 236 18.42 -4.54 -16.34
C HIS A 236 16.97 -4.03 -16.45
N GLY A 237 16.28 -4.36 -17.55
CA GLY A 237 14.92 -3.90 -17.83
C GLY A 237 13.78 -4.61 -17.08
N ARG A 238 14.05 -5.59 -16.22
CA ARG A 238 13.04 -6.38 -15.49
C ARG A 238 12.45 -5.63 -14.28
N VAL A 239 11.90 -4.45 -14.56
CA VAL A 239 11.19 -3.58 -13.63
C VAL A 239 9.88 -3.19 -14.30
N TRP A 240 8.78 -3.73 -13.78
CA TRP A 240 7.45 -3.60 -14.39
C TRP A 240 6.54 -2.75 -13.51
N GLY A 241 6.04 -1.64 -14.05
CA GLY A 241 4.94 -0.87 -13.47
C GLY A 241 3.62 -1.37 -14.02
N VAL A 242 2.91 -2.21 -13.26
CA VAL A 242 1.70 -2.93 -13.72
C VAL A 242 0.41 -2.40 -13.11
N GLY A 243 0.49 -1.29 -12.36
CA GLY A 243 -0.64 -0.72 -11.64
C GLY A 243 -1.47 0.28 -12.47
N PRO A 244 -2.52 0.86 -11.89
CA PRO A 244 -3.13 0.45 -10.62
C PRO A 244 -3.83 -0.91 -10.76
N LEU A 245 -3.37 -1.91 -10.01
CA LEU A 245 -3.86 -3.30 -10.13
C LEU A 245 -5.34 -3.46 -9.79
N SER A 246 -5.90 -2.51 -9.04
CA SER A 246 -7.33 -2.42 -8.74
C SER A 246 -8.22 -2.18 -9.97
N LEU A 247 -7.65 -1.69 -11.07
CA LEU A 247 -8.38 -1.38 -12.31
C LEU A 247 -8.10 -2.36 -13.45
N VAL A 248 -7.03 -3.16 -13.34
CA VAL A 248 -6.63 -4.05 -14.42
C VAL A 248 -7.72 -5.12 -14.59
N GLY A 249 -8.24 -5.26 -15.81
CA GLY A 249 -9.33 -6.19 -16.14
C GLY A 249 -10.74 -5.59 -16.24
N GLY A 250 -10.94 -4.29 -15.95
CA GLY A 250 -12.26 -3.64 -16.08
C GLY A 250 -13.28 -4.07 -15.01
N ASP A 251 -14.58 -4.15 -15.37
CA ASP A 251 -15.69 -4.55 -14.48
C ASP A 251 -15.54 -5.96 -13.85
N GLU A 252 -14.54 -6.74 -14.27
CA GLU A 252 -14.14 -8.01 -13.66
C GLU A 252 -13.19 -7.84 -12.45
N ALA A 253 -12.99 -6.61 -11.97
CA ALA A 253 -12.26 -6.36 -10.72
C ALA A 253 -12.82 -7.24 -9.60
N MET A 254 -11.95 -8.07 -8.99
CA MET A 254 -12.36 -8.91 -7.87
C MET A 254 -12.99 -8.03 -6.80
N GLY A 255 -14.25 -8.33 -6.45
CA GLY A 255 -14.92 -7.67 -5.33
C GLY A 255 -14.03 -7.76 -4.10
N ARG A 256 -13.49 -6.63 -3.66
CA ARG A 256 -12.73 -6.50 -2.40
C ARG A 256 -13.73 -6.64 -1.25
N VAL A 257 -14.18 -7.86 -0.99
CA VAL A 257 -15.13 -8.15 0.08
C VAL A 257 -14.37 -8.18 1.40
N ASN A 258 -14.49 -7.12 2.20
CA ASN A 258 -14.17 -7.16 3.61
C ASN A 258 -15.44 -7.64 4.37
N PRO A 259 -15.37 -8.55 5.36
CA PRO A 259 -16.54 -9.17 5.99
C PRO A 259 -17.52 -8.21 6.68
N ASP A 260 -17.12 -6.96 6.94
CA ASP A 260 -17.90 -5.95 7.68
C ASP A 260 -18.89 -5.13 6.82
N GLN A 261 -19.34 -5.67 5.68
CA GLN A 261 -20.29 -5.01 4.75
C GLN A 261 -21.59 -4.52 5.44
N ASN A 262 -21.99 -5.14 6.55
CA ASN A 262 -23.25 -4.84 7.23
C ASN A 262 -23.28 -3.53 8.04
N SER A 263 -22.16 -2.80 8.17
CA SER A 263 -22.09 -1.60 9.03
C SER A 263 -22.33 -0.26 8.32
N CYS A 264 -22.49 -0.23 6.98
CA CYS A 264 -22.40 1.01 6.19
C CYS A 264 -23.65 1.40 5.38
N GLY A 265 -24.83 0.83 5.65
CA GLY A 265 -26.01 0.95 4.78
C GLY A 265 -26.51 2.38 4.46
N GLY A 266 -26.05 3.42 5.17
CA GLY A 266 -26.44 4.81 4.95
C GLY A 266 -25.44 5.71 4.21
N VAL A 267 -24.16 5.33 4.09
CA VAL A 267 -23.13 6.29 3.61
C VAL A 267 -23.33 6.70 2.15
N LEU A 268 -23.58 5.72 1.28
CA LEU A 268 -23.80 5.98 -0.14
C LEU A 268 -25.11 6.74 -0.35
N SER A 269 -26.17 6.37 0.37
CA SER A 269 -27.46 7.08 0.33
C SER A 269 -27.35 8.54 0.79
N TRP A 270 -26.50 8.83 1.79
CA TRP A 270 -26.24 10.21 2.22
C TRP A 270 -25.46 10.99 1.15
N LEU A 271 -24.45 10.35 0.54
CA LEU A 271 -23.69 10.93 -0.55
C LEU A 271 -24.56 11.22 -1.78
N ASP A 272 -25.59 10.40 -2.04
CA ASP A 272 -26.53 10.62 -3.15
C ASP A 272 -27.30 11.95 -3.03
N GLY A 273 -27.53 12.42 -1.80
CA GLY A 273 -28.17 13.71 -1.54
C GLY A 273 -27.22 14.92 -1.65
N CYS A 274 -25.92 14.69 -1.88
CA CYS A 274 -24.91 15.75 -1.89
C CYS A 274 -24.61 16.24 -3.32
N PRO A 275 -24.30 17.54 -3.51
CA PRO A 275 -23.82 18.05 -4.78
C PRO A 275 -22.49 17.41 -5.22
N ASP A 276 -22.26 17.39 -6.53
CA ASP A 276 -21.04 16.83 -7.14
C ASP A 276 -19.78 17.53 -6.62
N GLY A 277 -18.74 16.74 -6.32
CA GLY A 277 -17.44 17.24 -5.87
C GLY A 277 -17.45 18.10 -4.58
N SER A 278 -18.53 18.05 -3.80
CA SER A 278 -18.75 18.91 -2.62
C SER A 278 -18.36 18.28 -1.28
N VAL A 279 -18.03 16.98 -1.28
CA VAL A 279 -17.75 16.20 -0.07
C VAL A 279 -16.26 15.89 0.04
N VAL A 280 -15.71 16.05 1.25
CA VAL A 280 -14.40 15.52 1.64
C VAL A 280 -14.56 14.18 2.34
N TYR A 281 -13.97 13.13 1.78
CA TYR A 281 -13.79 11.88 2.51
C TYR A 281 -12.55 11.97 3.41
N VAL A 282 -12.65 11.52 4.66
CA VAL A 282 -11.57 11.61 5.66
C VAL A 282 -11.29 10.22 6.22
N CYS A 283 -10.10 9.69 5.96
CA CYS A 283 -9.68 8.37 6.43
C CYS A 283 -8.15 8.23 6.53
N PHE A 284 -7.67 7.72 7.67
CA PHE A 284 -6.23 7.52 7.95
C PHE A 284 -5.80 6.06 7.83
N GLY A 285 -6.45 5.30 6.93
CA GLY A 285 -6.12 3.91 6.64
C GLY A 285 -6.51 2.92 7.74
N SER A 286 -6.11 1.66 7.61
CA SER A 286 -6.54 0.56 8.49
C SER A 286 -5.80 0.47 9.81
N GLN A 287 -4.60 1.05 9.94
CA GLN A 287 -3.74 0.88 11.13
C GLN A 287 -3.64 2.12 12.03
N LYS A 288 -3.71 3.34 11.47
CA LYS A 288 -3.48 4.56 12.27
C LYS A 288 -4.64 4.88 13.22
N LEU A 289 -4.29 5.35 14.41
CA LEU A 289 -5.19 5.97 15.39
C LEU A 289 -4.68 7.39 15.67
N LEU A 290 -5.60 8.36 15.73
CA LEU A 290 -5.26 9.75 16.03
C LEU A 290 -5.21 9.98 17.54
N LYS A 291 -4.25 10.80 17.99
CA LYS A 291 -4.21 11.27 19.38
C LYS A 291 -5.38 12.21 19.67
N ARG A 292 -5.70 12.39 20.95
CA ARG A 292 -6.79 13.27 21.40
C ARG A 292 -6.73 14.67 20.79
N ASP A 293 -5.58 15.32 20.88
CA ASP A 293 -5.41 16.68 20.36
C ASP A 293 -5.55 16.73 18.81
N GLN A 294 -5.11 15.68 18.11
CA GLN A 294 -5.31 15.56 16.65
C GLN A 294 -6.79 15.36 16.29
N MET A 295 -7.52 14.55 17.05
CA MET A 295 -8.96 14.32 16.88
C MET A 295 -9.75 15.62 17.10
N GLU A 296 -9.42 16.37 18.15
CA GLU A 296 -10.05 17.65 18.47
C GLU A 296 -9.77 18.70 17.39
N ALA A 297 -8.51 18.83 16.96
CA ALA A 297 -8.14 19.77 15.90
C ALA A 297 -8.78 19.44 14.55
N LEU A 298 -8.84 18.15 14.18
CA LEU A 298 -9.51 17.69 12.96
C LEU A 298 -11.01 17.94 13.01
N ALA A 299 -11.67 17.60 14.12
CA ALA A 299 -13.10 17.85 14.31
C ALA A 299 -13.41 19.36 14.19
N SER A 300 -12.64 20.20 14.89
CA SER A 300 -12.77 21.66 14.82
C SER A 300 -12.54 22.18 13.39
N GLY A 301 -11.51 21.69 12.71
CA GLY A 301 -11.19 22.07 11.33
C GLY A 301 -12.30 21.69 10.34
N LEU A 302 -12.85 20.48 10.46
CA LEU A 302 -13.98 20.03 9.64
C LEU A 302 -15.23 20.87 9.92
N GLU A 303 -15.56 21.10 11.19
CA GLU A 303 -16.73 21.88 11.62
C GLU A 303 -16.67 23.32 11.08
N CYS A 304 -15.51 23.98 11.23
CA CYS A 304 -15.26 25.36 10.83
C CYS A 304 -15.07 25.53 9.31
N SER A 305 -14.67 24.48 8.57
CA SER A 305 -14.50 24.56 7.11
C SER A 305 -15.81 24.84 6.37
N GLY A 306 -16.95 24.46 6.97
CA GLY A 306 -18.27 24.53 6.33
C GLY A 306 -18.47 23.55 5.17
N ILE A 307 -17.46 22.74 4.83
CA ILE A 307 -17.52 21.75 3.75
C ILE A 307 -18.23 20.49 4.23
N ARG A 308 -18.91 19.79 3.30
CA ARG A 308 -19.51 18.49 3.60
C ARG A 308 -18.43 17.43 3.77
N PHE A 309 -18.60 16.50 4.70
CA PHE A 309 -17.60 15.47 4.91
C PHE A 309 -18.18 14.12 5.33
N VAL A 310 -17.44 13.06 4.97
CA VAL A 310 -17.60 11.73 5.54
C VAL A 310 -16.32 11.41 6.29
N TRP A 311 -16.39 11.25 7.61
CA TRP A 311 -15.23 10.96 8.45
C TRP A 311 -15.31 9.56 9.04
N VAL A 312 -14.36 8.71 8.65
CA VAL A 312 -14.24 7.35 9.21
C VAL A 312 -13.38 7.40 10.46
N VAL A 313 -13.97 7.01 11.58
CA VAL A 313 -13.30 6.99 12.89
C VAL A 313 -13.27 5.57 13.41
N LYS A 314 -12.08 5.12 13.82
CA LYS A 314 -11.94 3.81 14.45
C LYS A 314 -12.32 3.87 15.93
N SER A 315 -12.95 2.80 16.40
CA SER A 315 -13.16 2.59 17.82
C SER A 315 -11.82 2.37 18.52
N VAL A 316 -11.63 3.03 19.65
CA VAL A 316 -10.47 2.87 20.54
C VAL A 316 -10.88 2.07 21.78
N SER A 317 -10.01 1.19 22.25
CA SER A 317 -10.20 0.46 23.51
C SER A 317 -9.98 1.37 24.73
N ALA A 318 -10.42 0.91 25.91
CA ALA A 318 -10.15 1.63 27.16
C ALA A 318 -8.65 1.86 27.41
N GLN A 319 -7.81 0.88 27.04
CA GLN A 319 -6.36 1.02 27.13
C GLN A 319 -5.83 2.07 26.15
N GLN A 320 -6.30 2.06 24.90
CA GLN A 320 -5.86 3.03 23.90
C GLN A 320 -6.27 4.47 24.28
N MET A 321 -7.44 4.66 24.88
CA MET A 321 -7.81 5.97 25.43
C MET A 321 -6.87 6.41 26.55
N ALA A 322 -6.49 5.50 27.45
CA ALA A 322 -5.51 5.77 28.49
C ALA A 322 -4.12 6.10 27.92
N ASP A 323 -3.76 5.50 26.79
CA ASP A 323 -2.52 5.77 26.05
C ASP A 323 -2.57 7.10 25.24
N GLY A 324 -3.67 7.86 25.34
CA GLY A 324 -3.81 9.19 24.75
C GLY A 324 -4.45 9.25 23.37
N TYR A 325 -4.98 8.13 22.86
CA TYR A 325 -5.76 8.11 21.62
C TYR A 325 -7.14 8.74 21.82
N GLY A 326 -7.59 9.51 20.82
CA GLY A 326 -8.79 10.31 20.91
C GLY A 326 -10.07 9.58 20.49
N VAL A 327 -11.19 10.11 20.97
CA VAL A 327 -12.55 9.79 20.51
C VAL A 327 -13.15 11.02 19.84
N ILE A 328 -14.31 10.86 19.20
CA ILE A 328 -15.06 11.98 18.63
C ILE A 328 -15.45 12.94 19.76
N PRO A 329 -15.24 14.27 19.61
CA PRO A 329 -15.61 15.24 20.65
C PRO A 329 -17.11 15.25 20.93
N ASP A 330 -17.48 15.49 22.19
CA ASP A 330 -18.87 15.50 22.63
C ASP A 330 -19.71 16.53 21.85
N GLY A 331 -20.89 16.10 21.42
CA GLY A 331 -21.84 16.89 20.62
C GLY A 331 -21.37 17.24 19.20
N PHE A 332 -20.21 16.75 18.74
CA PHE A 332 -19.72 17.04 17.39
C PHE A 332 -20.69 16.53 16.32
N GLU A 333 -21.15 15.28 16.44
CA GLU A 333 -22.10 14.67 15.48
C GLU A 333 -23.39 15.50 15.35
N ASP A 334 -23.89 16.06 16.46
CA ASP A 334 -25.09 16.90 16.47
C ASP A 334 -24.85 18.23 15.73
N ARG A 335 -23.71 18.91 16.00
CA ARG A 335 -23.36 20.21 15.40
C ARG A 335 -23.13 20.16 13.90
N VAL A 336 -22.74 19.00 13.38
CA VAL A 336 -22.43 18.81 11.95
C VAL A 336 -23.49 18.00 11.20
N SER A 337 -24.56 17.56 11.86
CA SER A 337 -25.56 16.61 11.31
C SER A 337 -26.13 16.95 9.92
N GLU A 338 -26.19 18.23 9.54
CA GLU A 338 -26.65 18.68 8.22
C GLU A 338 -25.61 18.54 7.09
N ARG A 339 -24.32 18.45 7.42
CA ARG A 339 -23.19 18.51 6.46
C ARG A 339 -22.12 17.44 6.65
N GLY A 340 -22.07 16.80 7.80
CA GLY A 340 -21.05 15.83 8.17
C GLY A 340 -21.69 14.51 8.57
N MET A 341 -21.05 13.41 8.18
CA MET A 341 -21.42 12.07 8.62
C MET A 341 -20.19 11.35 9.16
N VAL A 342 -20.31 10.83 10.38
CA VAL A 342 -19.24 10.06 11.02
C VAL A 342 -19.56 8.57 10.91
N VAL A 343 -18.60 7.81 10.37
CA VAL A 343 -18.71 6.35 10.22
C VAL A 343 -17.76 5.69 11.22
N LYS A 344 -18.31 4.94 12.17
CA LYS A 344 -17.53 4.26 13.21
C LYS A 344 -17.10 2.87 12.72
N GLY A 345 -15.79 2.60 12.73
CA GLY A 345 -15.22 1.32 12.30
C GLY A 345 -14.72 1.34 10.85
N TRP A 346 -15.36 0.56 9.98
CA TRP A 346 -14.96 0.40 8.57
C TRP A 346 -15.92 1.13 7.63
N ALA A 347 -15.42 1.55 6.46
CA ALA A 347 -16.22 2.13 5.38
C ALA A 347 -15.76 1.60 4.01
N PRO A 348 -16.66 1.49 3.02
CA PRO A 348 -16.32 1.05 1.66
C PRO A 348 -15.57 2.15 0.92
N GLN A 349 -14.29 2.35 1.26
CA GLN A 349 -13.45 3.46 0.79
C GLN A 349 -13.48 3.62 -0.74
N VAL A 350 -13.31 2.52 -1.49
CA VAL A 350 -13.35 2.55 -2.97
C VAL A 350 -14.71 3.07 -3.48
N SER A 351 -15.82 2.61 -2.91
CA SER A 351 -17.17 3.06 -3.31
C SER A 351 -17.42 4.52 -2.94
N ILE A 352 -16.91 4.97 -1.79
CA ILE A 352 -17.02 6.37 -1.36
C ILE A 352 -16.21 7.27 -2.29
N LEU A 353 -14.94 6.93 -2.53
CA LEU A 353 -14.05 7.72 -3.40
C LEU A 353 -14.60 7.80 -4.83
N SER A 354 -15.19 6.72 -5.35
CA SER A 354 -15.77 6.68 -6.69
C SER A 354 -17.13 7.41 -6.79
N HIS A 355 -17.68 7.90 -5.69
CA HIS A 355 -18.98 8.56 -5.69
C HIS A 355 -18.87 10.00 -6.19
N ARG A 356 -19.75 10.42 -7.12
CA ARG A 356 -19.77 11.76 -7.76
C ARG A 356 -19.67 12.96 -6.79
N ALA A 357 -20.24 12.81 -5.60
CA ALA A 357 -20.26 13.86 -4.57
C ALA A 357 -18.89 14.09 -3.92
N VAL A 358 -17.98 13.10 -3.96
CA VAL A 358 -16.66 13.20 -3.32
C VAL A 358 -15.71 13.95 -4.24
N GLY A 359 -15.21 15.09 -3.76
CA GLY A 359 -14.27 15.96 -4.48
C GLY A 359 -12.92 16.14 -3.80
N GLY A 360 -12.79 15.68 -2.54
CA GLY A 360 -11.55 15.71 -1.78
C GLY A 360 -11.37 14.46 -0.92
N PHE A 361 -10.12 14.06 -0.70
CA PHE A 361 -9.76 12.95 0.17
C PHE A 361 -8.66 13.36 1.15
N LEU A 362 -9.02 13.58 2.41
CA LEU A 362 -8.06 13.75 3.49
C LEU A 362 -7.50 12.39 3.91
N SER A 363 -6.21 12.21 3.66
CA SER A 363 -5.54 10.92 3.75
C SER A 363 -4.17 11.02 4.38
N HIS A 364 -3.82 9.98 5.15
CA HIS A 364 -2.46 9.69 5.58
C HIS A 364 -1.46 9.41 4.44
N CYS A 365 -1.92 9.33 3.18
CA CYS A 365 -1.07 9.12 2.00
C CYS A 365 -0.36 7.76 1.92
N GLY A 366 -0.86 6.72 2.58
CA GLY A 366 -0.37 5.37 2.31
C GLY A 366 -0.64 4.94 0.87
N TRP A 367 0.32 4.27 0.23
CA TRP A 367 0.32 3.99 -1.21
C TRP A 367 -1.00 3.47 -1.79
N ASN A 368 -1.66 2.50 -1.14
CA ASN A 368 -2.93 1.96 -1.64
C ASN A 368 -4.06 3.00 -1.60
N SER A 369 -4.20 3.74 -0.49
CA SER A 369 -5.19 4.83 -0.39
C SER A 369 -4.90 5.93 -1.40
N LEU A 370 -3.61 6.24 -1.62
CA LEU A 370 -3.18 7.20 -2.62
C LEU A 370 -3.61 6.77 -4.02
N LEU A 371 -3.33 5.52 -4.41
CA LEU A 371 -3.76 4.98 -5.71
C LEU A 371 -5.28 4.97 -5.85
N GLU A 372 -6.03 4.60 -4.82
CA GLU A 372 -7.50 4.65 -4.85
C GLU A 372 -8.02 6.08 -5.08
N GLY A 373 -7.38 7.09 -4.46
CA GLY A 373 -7.70 8.50 -4.70
C GLY A 373 -7.39 8.95 -6.14
N VAL A 374 -6.24 8.57 -6.67
CA VAL A 374 -5.85 8.83 -8.07
C VAL A 374 -6.81 8.16 -9.05
N VAL A 375 -7.16 6.91 -8.81
CA VAL A 375 -8.12 6.12 -9.60
C VAL A 375 -9.55 6.66 -9.51
N ALA A 376 -9.90 7.38 -8.45
CA ALA A 376 -11.17 8.08 -8.35
C ALA A 376 -11.15 9.49 -8.96
N GLY A 377 -9.97 10.03 -9.30
CA GLY A 377 -9.81 11.42 -9.75
C GLY A 377 -10.13 12.45 -8.67
N VAL A 378 -9.98 12.06 -7.40
CA VAL A 378 -10.24 12.87 -6.23
C VAL A 378 -8.95 13.54 -5.78
N MET A 379 -9.00 14.85 -5.53
CA MET A 379 -7.84 15.61 -5.02
C MET A 379 -7.53 15.18 -3.58
N ILE A 380 -6.27 14.87 -3.31
CA ILE A 380 -5.82 14.44 -1.98
C ILE A 380 -5.43 15.66 -1.13
N LEU A 381 -5.98 15.70 0.09
CA LEU A 381 -5.55 16.55 1.20
C LEU A 381 -4.58 15.73 2.06
N ALA A 382 -3.29 15.93 1.82
CA ALA A 382 -2.23 15.08 2.33
C ALA A 382 -1.88 15.40 3.79
N TRP A 383 -1.93 14.38 4.64
CA TRP A 383 -1.45 14.42 6.02
C TRP A 383 -0.55 13.21 6.32
N PRO A 384 0.67 13.14 5.77
CA PRO A 384 1.59 12.03 6.01
C PRO A 384 2.02 11.96 7.47
N MET A 385 2.14 10.74 8.00
CA MET A 385 2.42 10.49 9.43
C MET A 385 3.58 9.53 9.66
N GLU A 386 3.73 8.47 8.87
CA GLU A 386 4.69 7.38 9.10
C GLU A 386 4.98 6.58 7.82
N ALA A 387 5.67 5.44 7.93
CA ALA A 387 6.00 4.57 6.80
C ALA A 387 6.73 5.34 5.71
N ASP A 388 6.28 5.18 4.47
CA ASP A 388 6.69 5.83 3.23
C ASP A 388 5.85 7.08 2.90
N GLN A 389 4.85 7.42 3.74
CA GLN A 389 3.81 8.40 3.42
C GLN A 389 4.34 9.80 3.10
N PHE A 390 5.46 10.21 3.68
CA PHE A 390 6.07 11.52 3.37
C PHE A 390 6.63 11.57 1.95
N VAL A 391 7.20 10.45 1.47
CA VAL A 391 7.69 10.31 0.09
C VAL A 391 6.50 10.28 -0.87
N ASP A 392 5.46 9.53 -0.52
CA ASP A 392 4.21 9.43 -1.29
C ASP A 392 3.48 10.77 -1.38
N ALA A 393 3.38 11.51 -0.26
CA ALA A 393 2.79 12.83 -0.22
C ALA A 393 3.59 13.83 -1.05
N ARG A 394 4.94 13.76 -1.01
CA ARG A 394 5.80 14.59 -1.85
C ARG A 394 5.53 14.35 -3.34
N LEU A 395 5.42 13.07 -3.75
CA LEU A 395 5.13 12.73 -5.14
C LEU A 395 3.87 13.45 -5.65
N LEU A 396 2.77 13.44 -4.89
CA LEU A 396 1.54 14.09 -5.36
C LEU A 396 1.53 15.60 -5.18
N VAL A 397 2.08 16.12 -4.09
CA VAL A 397 2.04 17.56 -3.78
C VAL A 397 3.05 18.32 -4.64
N GLU A 398 4.30 17.87 -4.66
CA GLU A 398 5.39 18.58 -5.32
C GLU A 398 5.60 18.09 -6.75
N ASP A 399 5.62 16.78 -6.97
CA ASP A 399 6.01 16.28 -8.29
C ASP A 399 4.87 16.33 -9.32
N MET A 400 3.65 15.99 -8.89
CA MET A 400 2.47 15.97 -9.76
C MET A 400 1.59 17.22 -9.63
N GLY A 401 1.69 17.97 -8.53
CA GLY A 401 0.83 19.11 -8.25
C GLY A 401 -0.67 18.76 -8.14
N ALA A 402 -0.98 17.52 -7.76
CA ALA A 402 -2.34 16.96 -7.71
C ALA A 402 -2.92 16.85 -6.29
N ALA A 403 -2.16 17.28 -5.28
CA ALA A 403 -2.55 17.22 -3.88
C ALA A 403 -2.17 18.52 -3.14
N VAL A 404 -2.80 18.74 -1.98
CA VAL A 404 -2.49 19.84 -1.06
C VAL A 404 -2.08 19.25 0.27
N ARG A 405 -0.94 19.67 0.82
CA ARG A 405 -0.51 19.26 2.16
C ARG A 405 -1.26 20.07 3.22
N VAL A 406 -1.97 19.39 4.12
CA VAL A 406 -2.76 20.05 5.19
C VAL A 406 -2.09 19.96 6.56
N CYS A 407 -1.24 18.97 6.76
CA CYS A 407 -0.42 18.78 7.95
C CYS A 407 0.65 17.73 7.63
N GLU A 408 1.64 17.53 8.50
CA GLU A 408 2.63 16.47 8.37
C GLU A 408 3.18 16.10 9.75
N GLY A 409 3.49 14.82 9.96
CA GLY A 409 4.08 14.31 11.20
C GLY A 409 3.14 13.40 11.99
N ALA A 410 3.72 12.39 12.66
CA ALA A 410 2.98 11.40 13.44
C ALA A 410 2.22 12.00 14.62
N ASP A 411 2.83 12.99 15.28
CA ASP A 411 2.33 13.61 16.51
C ASP A 411 1.94 15.08 16.31
N SER A 412 2.07 15.59 15.09
CA SER A 412 1.72 16.97 14.77
C SER A 412 0.22 17.16 14.91
N VAL A 413 -0.16 18.24 15.59
CA VAL A 413 -1.54 18.70 15.72
C VAL A 413 -1.69 19.90 14.79
N PRO A 414 -2.58 19.84 13.78
CA PRO A 414 -2.77 20.97 12.87
C PRO A 414 -3.42 22.12 13.62
N ASP A 415 -3.10 23.35 13.22
CA ASP A 415 -3.93 24.49 13.60
C ASP A 415 -5.31 24.33 12.95
N SER A 416 -6.36 24.27 13.77
CA SER A 416 -7.71 23.98 13.28
C SER A 416 -8.27 25.08 12.35
N VAL A 417 -7.83 26.33 12.51
CA VAL A 417 -8.26 27.45 11.66
C VAL A 417 -7.58 27.36 10.29
N GLU A 418 -6.28 27.07 10.27
CA GLU A 418 -5.55 26.84 9.03
C GLU A 418 -6.06 25.60 8.29
N LEU A 419 -6.36 24.52 9.01
CA LEU A 419 -6.95 23.30 8.45
C LEU A 419 -8.31 23.59 7.82
N ALA A 420 -9.20 24.30 8.53
CA ALA A 420 -10.50 24.69 8.02
C ALA A 420 -10.40 25.53 6.74
N ARG A 421 -9.53 26.54 6.74
CA ARG A 421 -9.26 27.41 5.60
C ARG A 421 -8.75 26.59 4.40
N THR A 422 -7.76 25.73 4.63
CA THR A 422 -7.16 24.92 3.56
C THR A 422 -8.15 23.93 2.96
N ILE A 423 -8.99 23.30 3.78
CA ILE A 423 -10.08 22.43 3.30
C ILE A 423 -11.06 23.23 2.44
N ALA A 424 -11.54 24.37 2.92
CA ALA A 424 -12.51 25.20 2.22
C ALA A 424 -11.97 25.71 0.86
N GLU A 425 -10.75 26.25 0.84
CA GLU A 425 -10.10 26.73 -0.38
C GLU A 425 -9.88 25.60 -1.39
N SER A 426 -9.35 24.47 -0.94
CA SER A 426 -9.07 23.33 -1.83
C SER A 426 -10.34 22.72 -2.42
N MET A 427 -11.46 22.82 -1.70
CA MET A 427 -12.75 22.31 -2.12
C MET A 427 -13.54 23.26 -3.02
N SER A 428 -13.01 24.45 -3.31
CA SER A 428 -13.55 25.33 -4.36
C SER A 428 -13.56 24.66 -5.73
N GLU A 429 -14.37 25.18 -6.65
CA GLU A 429 -14.43 24.67 -8.02
C GLU A 429 -13.13 24.96 -8.78
N ASN A 430 -12.72 24.00 -9.62
CA ASN A 430 -11.64 24.17 -10.60
C ASN A 430 -10.27 24.62 -10.04
N THR A 431 -9.91 24.21 -8.82
CA THR A 431 -8.54 24.37 -8.33
C THR A 431 -7.55 23.61 -9.23
N ALA A 432 -6.33 24.14 -9.38
CA ALA A 432 -5.30 23.51 -10.22
C ALA A 432 -5.04 22.05 -9.80
N GLN A 433 -5.08 21.77 -8.51
CA GLN A 433 -4.89 20.44 -7.94
C GLN A 433 -6.03 19.49 -8.30
N LYS A 434 -7.29 19.93 -8.31
CA LYS A 434 -8.42 19.11 -8.80
C LYS A 434 -8.30 18.81 -10.29
N VAL A 435 -7.85 19.77 -11.09
CA VAL A 435 -7.58 19.53 -12.52
C VAL A 435 -6.48 18.50 -12.69
N LYS A 436 -5.37 18.63 -11.96
CA LYS A 436 -4.26 17.67 -12.00
C LYS A 436 -4.65 16.27 -11.49
N ALA A 437 -5.50 16.18 -10.46
CA ALA A 437 -6.03 14.91 -9.98
C ALA A 437 -6.86 14.19 -11.06
N LYS A 438 -7.68 14.92 -11.82
CA LYS A 438 -8.41 14.37 -12.98
C LYS A 438 -7.48 13.97 -14.13
N GLU A 439 -6.46 14.77 -14.45
CA GLU A 439 -5.46 14.39 -15.47
C GLU A 439 -4.70 13.10 -15.08
N LEU A 440 -4.36 12.93 -13.80
CA LEU A 440 -3.75 11.69 -13.31
C LEU A 440 -4.71 10.50 -13.38
N ASN A 441 -6.00 10.73 -13.12
CA ASN A 441 -7.02 9.72 -13.30
C ASN A 441 -7.08 9.21 -14.74
N ASP A 442 -7.17 10.14 -15.69
CA ASP A 442 -7.20 9.81 -17.12
C ASP A 442 -5.96 8.98 -17.50
N LYS A 443 -4.77 9.38 -17.03
CA LYS A 443 -3.53 8.61 -17.23
C LYS A 443 -3.58 7.22 -16.61
N ALA A 444 -4.13 7.07 -15.40
CA ALA A 444 -4.28 5.78 -14.74
C ALA A 444 -5.21 4.84 -15.52
N ILE A 445 -6.33 5.37 -16.02
CA ILE A 445 -7.30 4.64 -16.84
C ILE A 445 -6.69 4.24 -18.18
N GLU A 446 -5.98 5.15 -18.86
CA GLU A 446 -5.28 4.83 -20.11
C GLU A 446 -4.16 3.82 -19.93
N ALA A 447 -3.45 3.83 -18.79
CA ALA A 447 -2.36 2.91 -18.51
C ALA A 447 -2.80 1.44 -18.48
N VAL A 448 -4.00 1.16 -17.95
CA VAL A 448 -4.52 -0.21 -17.76
C VAL A 448 -5.36 -0.73 -18.93
N LYS A 449 -5.83 0.15 -19.83
CA LYS A 449 -6.53 -0.26 -21.05
C LYS A 449 -5.63 -1.13 -21.94
N VAL A 450 -6.25 -1.93 -22.80
CA VAL A 450 -5.52 -2.75 -23.79
C VAL A 450 -4.59 -1.87 -24.62
N GLY A 451 -3.30 -2.18 -24.62
CA GLY A 451 -2.26 -1.38 -25.28
C GLY A 451 -1.73 -0.18 -24.48
N GLY A 452 -2.28 0.08 -23.29
CA GLY A 452 -1.77 1.03 -22.30
C GLY A 452 -0.41 0.60 -21.72
N SER A 453 0.26 1.51 -21.01
CA SER A 453 1.60 1.26 -20.45
C SER A 453 1.61 0.09 -19.48
N SER A 454 0.72 0.07 -18.50
CA SER A 454 0.67 -0.98 -17.47
C SER A 454 0.21 -2.31 -18.04
N TRP A 455 -0.71 -2.30 -19.01
CA TRP A 455 -1.08 -3.50 -19.76
C TRP A 455 0.13 -4.10 -20.50
N LYS A 456 0.93 -3.26 -21.18
CA LYS A 456 2.13 -3.71 -21.90
C LYS A 456 3.19 -4.27 -20.95
N GLU A 457 3.38 -3.64 -19.79
CA GLU A 457 4.31 -4.11 -18.75
C GLU A 457 3.84 -5.44 -18.15
N LEU A 458 2.54 -5.62 -17.89
CA LEU A 458 1.98 -6.88 -17.42
C LEU A 458 2.16 -8.00 -18.44
N GLU A 459 1.89 -7.73 -19.71
CA GLU A 459 2.13 -8.67 -20.81
C GLU A 459 3.60 -9.04 -20.97
N ALA A 460 4.49 -8.05 -20.80
CA ALA A 460 5.94 -8.30 -20.80
C ALA A 460 6.34 -9.20 -19.63
N LEU A 461 5.84 -8.93 -18.42
CA LEU A 461 6.03 -9.78 -17.25
C LEU A 461 5.54 -11.22 -17.50
N VAL A 462 4.32 -11.39 -18.02
CA VAL A 462 3.74 -12.72 -18.31
C VAL A 462 4.61 -13.47 -19.34
N ARG A 463 5.06 -12.80 -20.41
CA ARG A 463 5.94 -13.41 -21.42
C ARG A 463 7.28 -13.84 -20.83
N GLU A 464 7.86 -13.04 -19.93
CA GLU A 464 9.11 -13.34 -19.24
C GLU A 464 8.94 -14.53 -18.28
N LEU A 465 7.87 -14.56 -17.50
CA LEU A 465 7.54 -15.69 -16.63
C LEU A 465 7.28 -16.98 -17.42
N ALA A 466 6.57 -16.89 -18.54
CA ALA A 466 6.26 -18.04 -19.41
C ALA A 466 7.53 -18.71 -19.99
N GLN A 467 8.63 -17.98 -20.12
CA GLN A 467 9.90 -18.50 -20.61
C GLN A 467 10.67 -19.30 -19.56
N LEU A 468 10.39 -19.14 -18.27
CA LEU A 468 11.07 -19.84 -17.18
C LEU A 468 10.76 -21.35 -17.12
N GLY A 469 9.66 -21.79 -17.75
CA GLY A 469 9.27 -23.20 -17.79
C GLY A 469 9.83 -24.00 -18.97
N ARG A 470 10.71 -23.41 -19.78
CA ARG A 470 11.29 -24.03 -20.98
C ARG A 470 12.59 -24.77 -20.70
#